data_AF-A0A1S2LFW0-F1
#
_entry.id   AF-A0A1S2LFW0-F1
#
_cell.length_a   1.000
_cell.length_b   1.000
_cell.length_c   1.000
_cell.angle_alpha   90.00
_cell.angle_beta   90.00
_cell.angle_gamma   90.00
#
_symmetry.space_group_name_H-M   'P 1'
#
loop_
_entity.id
_entity.type
_entity.pdbx_description
1 polymer ?
#
loop_
_entity_poly.entity_id
_entity_poly.type
_entity_poly.pdbx_seq_one_letter_code
_entity_poly.pdbx_strand_id
1 'polypeptide(L)'
;MEIIDGLEMICPKCNGKGMYEYFNNEEANQLYDRYMDVDMKDANTAWVLAKNQSTKLYDCKQCMKRGKVLTDKGKEILSHLEDYS
;
A
#
# COMPACT_ATOMS: atom_id res chain seq x y z
N MET A 1 29.70 -8.46 18.28
CA MET A 1 28.50 -8.52 17.42
C MET A 1 28.05 -7.08 17.23
N GLU A 2 28.57 -6.43 16.19
CA GLU A 2 28.14 -5.07 15.86
C GLU A 2 26.66 -5.14 15.44
N ILE A 3 25.82 -4.38 16.13
CA ILE A 3 24.45 -4.13 15.65
C ILE A 3 24.65 -3.29 14.39
N ILE A 4 24.40 -3.89 13.22
CA ILE A 4 24.58 -3.18 11.95
C ILE A 4 23.37 -2.24 11.78
N ASP A 5 23.45 -1.09 12.45
CA ASP A 5 22.49 -0.02 12.27
C ASP A 5 22.54 0.47 10.82
N GLY A 6 21.36 0.67 10.23
CA GLY A 6 21.20 1.29 8.90
C GLY A 6 21.24 0.36 7.69
N LEU A 7 21.03 -0.96 7.82
CA LEU A 7 20.86 -1.85 6.65
C LEU A 7 19.46 -1.83 6.04
N GLU A 8 18.47 -1.46 6.83
CA GLU A 8 17.09 -1.29 6.37
C GLU A 8 16.60 0.10 6.69
N MET A 9 15.71 0.61 5.85
CA MET A 9 14.96 1.83 6.09
C MET A 9 13.47 1.62 5.90
N ILE A 10 12.67 2.48 6.50
CA ILE A 10 11.21 2.51 6.29
C ILE A 10 10.94 2.66 4.79
N CYS A 11 10.09 1.81 4.24
CA CYS A 11 9.71 1.90 2.84
C CYS A 11 8.92 3.20 2.60
N PRO A 12 9.43 4.14 1.80
CA PRO A 12 8.78 5.45 1.62
C PRO A 12 7.46 5.35 0.86
N LYS A 13 7.26 4.29 0.08
CA LYS A 13 6.01 4.09 -0.68
C LYS A 13 4.82 3.69 0.19
N CYS A 14 5.06 2.95 1.27
CA CYS A 14 3.99 2.48 2.16
C CYS A 14 4.13 3.00 3.59
N ASN A 15 5.10 3.87 3.84
CA ASN A 15 5.40 4.44 5.17
C ASN A 15 5.46 3.38 6.27
N GLY A 16 6.13 2.26 6.01
CA GLY A 16 6.30 1.19 6.99
C GLY A 16 5.16 0.17 7.08
N LYS A 17 4.00 0.42 6.44
CA LYS A 17 2.81 -0.43 6.59
C LYS A 17 2.87 -1.74 5.81
N GLY A 18 3.74 -1.85 4.81
CA GLY A 18 3.79 -3.01 3.90
C GLY A 18 2.65 -3.06 2.87
N MET A 19 1.63 -2.22 3.03
CA MET A 19 0.48 -2.08 2.14
C MET A 19 0.06 -0.62 2.05
N TYR A 20 -0.73 -0.28 1.04
CA TYR A 20 -1.32 1.05 0.89
C TYR A 20 -2.76 0.92 0.38
N GLU A 21 -3.59 1.87 0.81
CA GLU A 21 -4.94 2.02 0.29
C GLU A 21 -4.90 2.79 -1.03
N TYR A 22 -5.64 2.30 -2.01
CA TYR A 22 -5.87 2.99 -3.27
C TYR A 22 -7.37 3.19 -3.43
N PHE A 23 -7.75 4.45 -3.62
CA PHE A 23 -9.11 4.86 -3.88
C PHE A 23 -9.29 5.09 -5.39
N ASN A 24 -10.19 4.32 -6.00
CA ASN A 24 -10.53 4.46 -7.41
C ASN A 24 -11.71 5.43 -7.59
N ASN A 25 -11.42 6.67 -7.96
CA ASN A 25 -12.43 7.72 -8.10
C ASN A 25 -13.47 7.44 -9.20
N GLU A 26 -13.07 6.81 -10.31
CA GLU A 26 -13.99 6.49 -11.41
C GLU A 26 -15.00 5.41 -10.99
N GLU A 27 -14.50 4.34 -10.35
CA GLU A 27 -15.34 3.28 -9.78
C GLU A 27 -16.26 3.83 -8.67
N ALA A 28 -15.76 4.75 -7.84
CA ALA A 28 -16.56 5.42 -6.82
C ALA A 28 -17.73 6.20 -7.43
N ASN A 29 -17.51 6.98 -8.48
CA ASN A 29 -18.56 7.75 -9.12
C ASN A 29 -19.63 6.84 -9.74
N GLN A 30 -19.22 5.77 -10.43
CA GLN A 30 -20.16 4.79 -11.01
C GLN A 30 -21.01 4.09 -9.94
N LEU A 31 -20.41 3.78 -8.79
CA LEU A 31 -21.13 3.20 -7.64
C LEU A 31 -22.06 4.23 -6.99
N TYR A 32 -21.62 5.48 -6.87
CA TYR A 32 -22.43 6.56 -6.32
C TYR A 32 -23.70 6.77 -7.15
N ASP A 33 -23.57 6.89 -8.47
CA ASP A 33 -24.71 7.06 -9.38
C ASP A 33 -25.69 5.89 -9.25
N ARG A 34 -25.18 4.66 -9.17
CA ARG A 34 -26.01 3.48 -8.92
C ARG A 34 -26.76 3.56 -7.59
N TYR A 35 -26.08 3.97 -6.51
CA TYR A 35 -26.71 4.07 -5.19
C TYR A 35 -27.79 5.14 -5.12
N MET A 36 -27.59 6.25 -5.84
CA MET A 36 -28.57 7.33 -5.94
C MET A 36 -29.78 6.91 -6.78
N ASP A 37 -29.55 6.32 -7.95
CA ASP A 37 -30.59 6.10 -8.95
C ASP A 37 -31.36 4.79 -8.74
N VAL A 38 -30.66 3.71 -8.37
CA VAL A 38 -31.23 2.36 -8.30
C VAL A 38 -31.64 2.02 -6.87
N ASP A 39 -30.71 2.22 -5.92
CA ASP A 39 -30.92 1.83 -4.53
C ASP A 39 -31.61 2.94 -3.70
N MET A 40 -31.84 4.11 -4.32
CA MET A 40 -32.49 5.29 -3.75
C MET A 40 -31.93 5.68 -2.39
N LYS A 41 -30.61 5.57 -2.22
CA LYS A 41 -29.91 6.01 -1.00
C LYS A 41 -29.86 7.54 -0.95
N ASP A 42 -29.78 8.09 0.26
CA ASP A 42 -29.41 9.49 0.40
C ASP A 42 -27.95 9.72 -0.04
N ALA A 43 -27.64 10.95 -0.44
CA ALA A 43 -26.35 11.30 -1.01
C ALA A 43 -25.15 10.99 -0.10
N ASN A 44 -25.30 11.18 1.23
CA ASN A 44 -24.21 10.89 2.16
C ASN A 44 -23.97 9.38 2.25
N THR A 45 -25.03 8.60 2.41
CA THR A 45 -24.94 7.14 2.45
C THR A 45 -24.40 6.58 1.13
N ALA A 46 -24.88 7.05 -0.01
CA ALA A 46 -24.41 6.65 -1.34
C ALA A 46 -22.91 6.88 -1.50
N TRP A 47 -22.41 8.06 -1.12
CA TRP A 47 -20.99 8.38 -1.22
C TRP A 47 -20.12 7.54 -0.27
N VAL A 48 -20.56 7.32 0.97
CA VAL A 48 -19.82 6.48 1.92
C VAL A 48 -19.72 5.04 1.40
N LEU A 49 -20.81 4.46 0.89
CA LEU A 49 -20.82 3.11 0.34
C LEU A 49 -19.92 3.02 -0.90
N ALA A 50 -20.05 3.96 -1.83
CA ALA A 50 -19.23 4.02 -3.04
C ALA A 50 -17.75 4.15 -2.71
N LYS A 51 -17.39 5.04 -1.77
CA LYS A 51 -16.01 5.22 -1.33
C LYS A 51 -15.42 3.97 -0.70
N ASN A 52 -16.17 3.32 0.19
CA ASN A 52 -15.69 2.13 0.87
C ASN A 52 -15.47 0.97 -0.11
N GLN A 53 -16.36 0.79 -1.09
CA GLN A 53 -16.25 -0.29 -2.06
C GLN A 53 -15.18 -0.06 -3.14
N SER A 54 -14.92 1.20 -3.50
CA SER A 54 -13.89 1.58 -4.46
C SER A 54 -12.49 1.73 -3.83
N THR A 55 -12.38 1.59 -2.50
CA THR A 55 -11.10 1.58 -1.79
C THR A 55 -10.58 0.16 -1.66
N LYS A 56 -9.38 -0.09 -2.18
CA LYS A 56 -8.73 -1.41 -2.17
C LYS A 56 -7.37 -1.32 -1.49
N LEU A 57 -7.03 -2.37 -0.74
CA LEU A 57 -5.69 -2.53 -0.15
C LEU A 57 -4.79 -3.24 -1.15
N TYR A 58 -3.63 -2.64 -1.44
CA TYR A 58 -2.61 -3.23 -2.29
C TYR A 58 -1.34 -3.49 -1.50
N ASP A 59 -0.75 -4.65 -1.75
CA ASP A 59 0.57 -4.97 -1.27
C ASP A 59 1.60 -3.99 -1.84
N CYS A 60 2.48 -3.50 -0.98
CA CYS A 60 3.61 -2.70 -1.42
C CYS A 60 4.65 -3.62 -2.07
N LYS A 61 4.62 -3.70 -3.40
CA LYS A 61 5.59 -4.46 -4.20
C LYS A 61 7.04 -4.00 -4.01
N GLN A 62 7.25 -2.74 -3.62
CA GLN A 62 8.60 -2.21 -3.40
C GLN A 62 9.29 -2.82 -2.16
N CYS A 63 8.54 -3.09 -1.09
CA CYS A 63 9.07 -3.73 0.12
C CYS A 63 8.59 -5.18 0.27
N MET A 64 7.90 -5.74 -0.71
CA MET A 64 7.35 -7.09 -0.67
C MET A 64 6.55 -7.35 0.63
N LYS A 65 5.69 -6.40 1.01
CA LYS A 65 4.88 -6.41 2.25
C LYS A 65 5.65 -6.27 3.57
N ARG A 66 6.97 -6.11 3.56
CA ARG A 66 7.79 -6.03 4.80
C ARG A 66 7.69 -4.69 5.51
N GLY A 67 7.25 -3.63 4.81
CA GLY A 67 7.28 -2.27 5.33
C GLY A 67 8.67 -1.62 5.36
N LYS A 68 9.73 -2.40 5.15
CA LYS A 68 11.12 -1.95 5.08
C LYS A 68 11.77 -2.32 3.75
N VAL A 69 12.74 -1.53 3.33
CA VAL A 69 13.60 -1.82 2.17
C VAL A 69 15.05 -1.76 2.61
N LEU A 70 15.93 -2.49 1.91
CA LEU A 70 17.36 -2.38 2.17
C LEU A 70 17.87 -0.99 1.76
N THR A 71 18.73 -0.43 2.60
CA THR A 71 19.58 0.70 2.22
C THR A 71 20.65 0.24 1.24
N ASP A 72 21.40 1.15 0.65
CA ASP A 72 22.48 0.76 -0.28
C ASP A 72 23.57 -0.06 0.43
N LYS A 73 23.91 0.28 1.68
CA LYS A 73 24.76 -0.55 2.54
C LYS A 73 24.15 -1.94 2.80
N GLY A 74 22.84 -1.98 3.03
CA GLY A 74 22.08 -3.24 3.17
C GLY A 74 22.19 -4.14 1.94
N LYS A 75 22.09 -3.56 0.74
CA LYS A 75 22.21 -4.28 -0.54
C LYS A 75 23.64 -4.77 -0.77
N GLU A 76 24.64 -3.95 -0.47
CA GLU A 76 26.06 -4.30 -0.62
C GLU A 76 26.41 -5.52 0.25
N ILE A 77 26.03 -5.50 1.53
CA ILE A 77 26.28 -6.64 2.43
C ILE A 77 25.51 -7.88 1.97
N LEU A 78 24.25 -7.73 1.55
CA LEU A 78 23.48 -8.88 1.06
C LEU A 78 24.13 -9.52 -0.17
N SER A 79 24.56 -8.70 -1.14
CA SER A 79 25.25 -9.18 -2.34
C SER A 79 26.52 -9.96 -1.98
N HIS A 80 27.31 -9.46 -1.04
CA HIS A 80 28.49 -10.19 -0.57
C HIS A 80 28.13 -11.52 0.08
N LEU A 81 27.07 -11.58 0.88
CA LEU A 81 26.65 -12.83 1.54
C LEU A 81 26.13 -13.88 0.56
N GLU A 82 25.39 -13.45 -0.48
CA GLU A 82 24.87 -14.34 -1.53
C GLU A 82 26.00 -14.97 -2.37
N ASP A 83 27.12 -14.27 -2.57
CA ASP A 83 28.28 -14.80 -3.27
C ASP A 83 29.02 -15.92 -2.49
N TYR A 84 28.79 -16.05 -1.19
CA TYR A 84 29.40 -17.07 -0.32
C TYR A 84 28.49 -18.29 -0.05
N SER A 85 27.25 -18.30 -0.54
CA SER A 85 26.26 -19.38 -0.35
C SER A 85 26.11 -20.26 -1.58
#